data_AF-A0A928VWF7-F1
#
_entry.id   AF-A0A928VWF7-F1
#
_cell.length_a   1.000
_cell.length_b   1.000
_cell.length_c   1.000
_cell.angle_alpha   90.00
_cell.angle_beta   90.00
_cell.angle_gamma   90.00
#
_symmetry.space_group_name_H-M   'P 1'
#
loop_
_entity.id
_entity.type
_entity.pdbx_description
1 polymer ?
#
loop_
_entity_poly.entity_id
_entity_poly.type
_entity_poly.pdbx_seq_one_letter_code
_entity_poly.pdbx_strand_id
1 'polypeptide(L)' 'MSEQFNPTENSQHWYIVKDQSGTCNVLWDDRLETQNDVEIVARWGPFSSSQEAIARRIGLIRAGKCQPR' A
#
# COMPACT_ATOMS: atom_id res chain seq x y z
N MET A 1 -37.31 0.07 7.89
CA MET A 1 -36.75 -1.10 7.18
C MET A 1 -36.72 -0.73 5.72
N SER A 2 -35.60 -0.43 5.08
CA SER A 2 -34.20 -0.69 5.42
C SER A 2 -33.37 0.31 4.61
N GLU A 3 -32.40 0.96 5.23
CA GLU A 3 -31.43 1.80 4.53
C GLU A 3 -30.70 0.94 3.50
N GLN A 4 -30.78 1.33 2.23
CA GLN A 4 -30.01 0.74 1.15
C GLN A 4 -28.56 1.12 1.35
N PHE A 5 -27.80 0.20 1.93
CA PHE A 5 -26.34 0.21 1.89
C PHE A 5 -25.95 0.16 0.41
N ASN A 6 -25.59 1.29 -0.18
CA ASN A 6 -24.88 1.35 -1.45
C ASN A 6 -23.40 1.16 -1.10
N PRO A 7 -22.78 -0.02 -1.31
CA PRO A 7 -21.35 -0.16 -1.16
C PRO A 7 -20.69 0.50 -2.38
N THR A 8 -20.69 1.83 -2.42
CA THR A 8 -19.89 2.59 -3.38
C THR A 8 -18.43 2.65 -2.91
N GLU A 9 -17.86 1.49 -2.52
CA GLU A 9 -16.50 1.37 -1.98
C GLU A 9 -15.78 0.13 -2.54
N ASN A 10 -15.88 -0.10 -3.86
CA ASN A 10 -15.01 -1.06 -4.55
C ASN A 10 -13.87 -0.35 -5.31
N SER A 11 -13.36 0.76 -4.75
CA SER A 11 -12.15 1.40 -5.27
C SER A 11 -10.97 0.75 -4.60
N GLN A 12 -10.39 -0.26 -5.24
CA GLN A 12 -9.23 -0.95 -4.71
C GLN A 12 -8.04 0.02 -4.62
N HIS A 13 -7.66 0.45 -3.41
CA HIS A 13 -6.51 1.34 -3.25
C HIS A 13 -5.23 0.55 -3.04
N TRP A 14 -4.14 1.12 -3.53
CA TRP A 14 -2.80 0.54 -3.44
C TRP A 14 -1.90 1.40 -2.57
N TYR A 15 -1.01 0.75 -1.83
CA TYR A 15 -0.08 1.41 -0.92
C TYR A 15 1.28 0.78 -1.05
N ILE A 16 2.30 1.58 -0.73
CA ILE A 16 3.66 1.09 -0.51
C ILE A 16 3.89 1.09 0.99
N VAL A 17 4.26 -0.05 1.55
CA VAL A 17 4.61 -0.20 2.96
C VAL A 17 6.08 -0.54 3.09
N LYS A 18 6.78 0.15 3.99
CA LYS A 18 8.16 -0.15 4.37
C LYS A 18 8.14 -0.93 5.67
N ASP A 19 8.86 -2.05 5.70
CA ASP A 19 9.09 -2.83 6.91
C ASP A 19 10.38 -2.40 7.63
N GLN A 20 10.62 -2.96 8.82
CA GLN A 20 11.84 -2.73 9.62
C GLN A 20 13.14 -3.11 8.88
N SER A 21 13.10 -4.04 7.92
CA SER A 21 14.28 -4.39 7.12
C SER A 21 14.65 -3.28 6.14
N GLY A 22 13.75 -2.32 5.94
CA GLY A 22 13.89 -1.23 4.98
C GLY A 22 13.40 -1.58 3.58
N THR A 23 12.80 -2.76 3.42
CA THR A 23 12.20 -3.21 2.16
C THR A 23 10.81 -2.61 2.02
N CYS A 24 10.46 -2.24 0.78
CA CYS A 24 9.13 -1.72 0.47
C CYS A 24 8.31 -2.72 -0.36
N ASN A 25 7.07 -2.97 0.07
CA ASN A 25 6.11 -3.85 -0.58
C ASN A 25 4.89 -3.06 -1.08
N VAL A 26 4.31 -3.46 -2.20
CA VAL A 26 3.07 -2.87 -2.73
C VAL A 26 1.89 -3.76 -2.33
N LEU A 27 0.93 -3.22 -1.59
CA LEU A 27 -0.23 -3.93 -1.07
C LEU A 27 -1.51 -3.16 -1.37
N TRP A 28 -2.64 -3.87 -1.42
CA TRP A 28 -3.98 -3.27 -1.51
C TRP A 28 -4.68 -3.28 -0.15
N ASP A 29 -5.81 -2.58 -0.01
CA ASP A 29 -6.56 -2.43 1.25
C ASP A 29 -6.74 -3.74 2.05
N ASP A 30 -7.33 -4.81 1.49
CA ASP A 30 -7.53 -6.09 2.19
C ASP A 30 -6.24 -6.76 2.70
N ARG A 31 -5.10 -6.44 2.09
CA ARG A 31 -3.80 -7.05 2.39
C ARG A 31 -3.00 -6.25 3.41
N LEU A 32 -3.42 -5.03 3.72
CA LEU A 32 -2.85 -4.21 4.79
C LEU A 32 -3.30 -4.69 6.17
N GLU A 33 -4.58 -5.08 6.32
CA GLU A 33 -5.11 -5.56 7.61
C GLU A 33 -4.55 -6.94 7.99
N THR A 34 -4.17 -7.75 7.01
CA THR A 34 -3.50 -9.04 7.25
C THR A 34 -2.00 -8.91 7.55
N GLN A 35 -1.45 -7.69 7.48
CA GLN A 35 -0.05 -7.39 7.83
C GLN A 35 0.13 -6.92 9.28
N ASN A 36 -0.79 -7.26 10.18
CA ASN A 36 -0.71 -6.91 11.61
C ASN A 36 0.60 -7.35 12.33
N ASP A 37 1.39 -8.25 11.74
CA ASP A 37 2.67 -8.74 12.29
C ASP A 37 3.94 -8.16 11.63
N VAL A 38 3.80 -7.35 10.57
CA VAL A 38 4.96 -6.64 10.00
C VAL A 38 4.96 -5.26 10.62
N GLU A 39 5.95 -4.94 11.45
CA GLU A 39 6.15 -3.58 11.95
C GLU A 39 6.36 -2.63 10.76
N ILE A 40 5.27 -2.01 10.31
CA ILE A 40 5.28 -1.03 9.22
C ILE A 40 5.91 0.25 9.79
N VAL A 41 7.08 0.62 9.26
CA VAL A 41 7.78 1.85 9.68
C VAL A 41 7.36 3.06 8.85
N ALA A 42 6.83 2.85 7.64
CA ALA A 42 6.33 3.92 6.78
C ALA A 42 5.32 3.40 5.75
N ARG A 43 4.39 4.26 5.33
CA ARG A 43 3.38 3.97 4.31
C ARG A 43 3.23 5.15 3.34
N TRP A 44 2.99 4.86 2.06
CA TRP A 44 2.67 5.83 1.01
C TRP A 44 1.46 5.37 0.20
N GLY A 45 0.58 6.31 -0.18
CA GLY A 45 -0.69 6.05 -0.89
C GLY A 45 -1.84 6.86 -0.27
N PRO A 46 -3.11 6.57 -0.61
CA PRO A 46 -3.54 5.56 -1.57
C PRO A 46 -3.15 5.91 -3.01
N PHE A 47 -2.87 4.89 -3.81
CA PHE A 47 -2.69 4.98 -5.25
C PHE A 47 -3.85 4.32 -5.98
N SER A 48 -4.15 4.85 -7.15
CA SER A 48 -5.28 4.42 -7.99
C SER A 48 -5.06 3.05 -8.66
N SER A 49 -3.81 2.61 -8.77
CA SER A 49 -3.43 1.36 -9.43
C SER A 49 -2.12 0.77 -8.89
N SER A 50 -1.91 -0.52 -9.12
CA SER A 50 -0.65 -1.18 -8.79
C SER A 50 0.52 -0.62 -9.60
N GLN A 51 0.29 -0.27 -10.87
CA GLN A 51 1.32 0.28 -11.75
C GLN A 51 1.81 1.63 -11.22
N GLU A 52 0.89 2.48 -10.76
CA GLU A 52 1.25 3.74 -10.10
C GLU A 52 2.07 3.48 -8.83
N ALA A 53 1.62 2.59 -7.94
CA ALA A 53 2.33 2.23 -6.73
C ALA A 53 3.74 1.65 -7.01
N ILE A 54 3.91 0.85 -8.07
CA ILE A 54 5.20 0.31 -8.50
C ILE A 54 6.12 1.42 -9.00
N ALA A 55 5.63 2.33 -9.84
CA ALA A 55 6.42 3.46 -10.33
C ALA A 55 6.90 4.35 -9.17
N ARG A 56 6.01 4.63 -8.21
CA ARG A 56 6.33 5.39 -6.99
C ARG A 56 7.35 4.65 -6.12
N ARG A 57 7.22 3.33 -5.96
CA ARG A 57 8.20 2.49 -5.24
C ARG A 57 9.60 2.59 -5.84
N ILE A 58 9.73 2.55 -7.17
CA ILE A 58 11.03 2.73 -7.84
C ILE A 58 11.63 4.11 -7.51
N GLY A 59 10.80 5.16 -7.50
CA GLY A 59 11.21 6.49 -7.05
C GLY A 59 11.74 6.49 -5.61
N LEU A 60 11.08 5.77 -4.70
CA LEU A 60 11.53 5.62 -3.31
C LEU A 60 12.87 4.87 -3.20
N ILE A 61 13.11 3.88 -4.07
CA ILE A 61 14.41 3.18 -4.14
C ILE A 61 15.51 4.15 -4.59
N ARG A 62 15.27 4.91 -5.66
CA ARG A 62 16.24 5.91 -6.16
C ARG A 62 16.53 7.02 -5.14
N ALA A 63 15.55 7.34 -4.28
CA ALA A 63 15.69 8.30 -3.20
C ALA A 63 16.31 7.71 -1.91
N GLY A 64 16.72 6.43 -1.90
CA GLY A 64 17.28 5.76 -0.72
C GLY A 64 16.28 5.48 0.41
N LYS A 65 14.98 5.66 0.16
CA LYS A 65 13.92 5.43 1.17
C LYS A 65 13.55 3.95 1.29
N CYS A 66 13.72 3.20 0.21
CA CYS A 66 13.43 1.77 0.12
C CYS A 66 14.66 1.02 -0.39
N GLN A 67 14.89 -0.19 0.12
CA GLN A 67 15.90 -1.07 -0.44
C GLN A 67 15.38 -1.80 -1.69
N PRO A 68 16.24 -2.02 -2.70
CA PRO A 68 15.93 -2.96 -3.79
C PRO A 68 15.86 -4.39 -3.23
N ARG A 69 15.01 -5.22 -3.85
CA ARG A 69 14.88 -6.65 -3.53
C ARG A 69 15.32 -7.47 -4.72
#